data_AF-A0AAW2YAG4-F1
#
_entry.id   AF-A0AAW2YAG4-F1
#
_cell.length_a   1.000
_cell.length_b   1.000
_cell.length_c   1.000
_cell.angle_alpha   90.00
_cell.angle_beta   90.00
_cell.angle_gamma   90.00
#
_symmetry.space_group_name_H-M   'P 1'
#
loop_
_entity.id
_entity.type
_entity.pdbx_description
1 polymer ?
#
loop_
_entity_poly.entity_id
_entity_poly.type
_entity_poly.pdbx_seq_one_letter_code
_entity_poly.pdbx_strand_id
1 'polypeptide(L)'
;MAMFNMLGTELKFSTADHSQTDDLAQFSYNLHKSSATGMCPFELVYGQQPIMPHENEKYADKGRKPVEFGVGDQVLLKLNPQIWKKISSKTVHHGLISKYDGPFEVDLIDMARQQTRRAPPVIRKEFEKMVLKILDHRTMDQSKKNRRMDYLVHWTGESKADATWECNVTM
;
A
#
# COMPACT_ATOMS: atom_id res chain seq x y z
N MET A 1 17.14 -17.70 -8.11
CA MET A 1 16.02 -18.53 -7.61
C MET A 1 16.48 -19.75 -6.80
N ALA A 2 17.50 -20.51 -7.22
CA ALA A 2 17.92 -21.75 -6.54
C ALA A 2 18.34 -21.60 -5.05
N MET A 3 18.94 -20.47 -4.66
CA MET A 3 19.44 -20.25 -3.30
C MET A 3 18.35 -20.12 -2.23
N PHE A 4 17.19 -19.55 -2.58
CA PHE A 4 16.10 -19.28 -1.62
C PHE A 4 15.29 -20.55 -1.30
N ASN A 5 15.12 -21.43 -2.29
CA ASN A 5 14.42 -22.71 -2.13
C ASN A 5 15.19 -23.70 -1.24
N MET A 6 16.51 -23.65 -1.24
CA MET A 6 17.37 -24.54 -0.45
C MET A 6 17.39 -24.18 1.05
N LEU A 7 17.12 -22.91 1.39
CA LEU A 7 17.03 -22.41 2.76
C LEU A 7 15.58 -22.39 3.30
N GLY A 8 14.60 -22.84 2.50
CA GLY A 8 13.18 -22.84 2.88
C GLY A 8 12.56 -21.44 2.99
N THR A 9 13.15 -20.43 2.36
CA THR A 9 12.68 -19.04 2.41
C THR A 9 12.01 -18.64 1.10
N GLU A 10 10.81 -18.06 1.18
CA GLU A 10 10.08 -17.58 0.00
C GLU A 10 10.45 -16.14 -0.36
N LEU A 11 10.78 -15.90 -1.63
CA LEU A 11 11.10 -14.58 -2.15
C LEU A 11 9.83 -13.88 -2.63
N LYS A 12 9.35 -12.89 -1.88
CA LYS A 12 8.17 -12.09 -2.24
C LYS A 12 8.59 -10.84 -3.02
N PHE A 13 8.21 -10.77 -4.30
CA PHE A 13 8.45 -9.58 -5.13
C PHE A 13 7.32 -8.56 -4.96
N SER A 14 7.66 -7.28 -4.78
CA SER A 14 6.67 -6.20 -4.81
C SER A 14 6.23 -5.93 -6.26
N THR A 15 4.97 -5.53 -6.45
CA THR A 15 4.44 -5.17 -7.77
C THR A 15 5.22 -3.99 -8.34
N ALA A 16 5.48 -4.02 -9.66
CA ALA A 16 6.20 -2.95 -10.35
C ALA A 16 5.58 -1.58 -10.03
N ASP A 17 6.43 -0.71 -9.46
CA ASP A 17 6.16 0.69 -9.08
C ASP A 17 5.41 0.92 -7.75
N HIS A 18 5.93 0.37 -6.65
CA HIS A 18 5.52 0.71 -5.27
C HIS A 18 6.71 1.26 -4.47
N SER A 19 7.09 2.53 -4.70
CA SER A 19 8.19 3.18 -3.94
C SER A 19 8.01 3.09 -2.43
N GLN A 20 6.77 3.16 -1.92
CA GLN A 20 6.50 3.11 -0.48
C GLN A 20 6.81 1.77 0.21
N THR A 21 6.69 0.61 -0.48
CA THR A 21 7.00 -0.69 0.15
C THR A 21 8.50 -0.92 0.21
N ASP A 22 9.20 -0.50 -0.83
CA ASP A 22 10.65 -0.65 -0.95
C ASP A 22 11.36 0.32 -0.01
N ASP A 23 10.83 1.55 0.13
CA ASP A 23 11.31 2.55 1.09
C ASP A 23 11.23 2.02 2.54
N LEU A 24 10.15 1.31 2.91
CA LEU A 24 10.00 0.78 4.27
C LEU A 24 10.95 -0.40 4.54
N ALA A 25 11.16 -1.29 3.56
CA ALA A 25 12.10 -2.40 3.66
C ALA A 25 13.55 -1.90 3.72
N GLN A 26 13.89 -0.89 2.93
CA GLN A 26 15.21 -0.29 2.95
C GLN A 26 15.45 0.49 4.25
N PHE A 27 14.43 1.18 4.77
CA PHE A 27 14.50 1.85 6.08
C PHE A 27 14.68 0.86 7.23
N SER A 28 13.97 -0.28 7.22
CA SER A 28 14.11 -1.30 8.27
C SER A 28 15.48 -1.97 8.27
N TYR A 29 16.04 -2.25 7.09
CA TYR A 29 17.41 -2.75 6.95
C TYR A 29 18.45 -1.74 7.47
N ASN A 30 18.29 -0.46 7.12
CA ASN A 30 19.18 0.60 7.56
C ASN A 30 19.13 0.89 9.07
N LEU A 31 18.05 0.48 9.75
CA LEU A 31 17.89 0.61 11.21
C LEU A 31 18.42 -0.62 11.98
N HIS A 32 18.54 -1.77 11.32
CA HIS A 32 18.91 -3.02 11.98
C HIS A 32 20.41 -3.06 12.33
N LYS A 33 20.73 -3.35 13.60
CA LYS A 33 22.11 -3.48 14.07
C LYS A 33 22.67 -4.86 13.74
N SER A 34 23.85 -4.91 13.12
CA SER A 34 24.55 -6.17 12.90
C SER A 34 25.10 -6.73 14.22
N SER A 35 24.97 -8.03 14.43
CA SER A 35 25.53 -8.72 15.62
C SER A 35 27.06 -8.64 15.69
N ALA A 36 27.74 -8.54 14.54
CA ALA A 36 29.20 -8.49 14.46
C ALA A 36 29.79 -7.11 14.82
N THR A 37 29.11 -6.04 14.43
CA THR A 37 29.63 -4.66 14.57
C THR A 37 28.88 -3.87 15.66
N GLY A 38 27.69 -4.31 16.07
CA GLY A 38 26.83 -3.59 17.02
C GLY A 38 26.19 -2.31 16.47
N MET A 39 26.44 -1.97 15.20
CA MET A 39 25.98 -0.75 14.52
C MET A 39 25.07 -1.11 13.34
N CYS A 40 24.19 -0.19 12.96
CA CYS A 40 23.40 -0.31 11.73
C CYS A 40 24.17 0.22 10.50
N PRO A 41 23.81 -0.20 9.27
CA PRO A 41 24.48 0.27 8.05
C PRO A 41 24.49 1.81 7.91
N PHE A 42 23.43 2.49 8.33
CA PHE A 42 23.34 3.95 8.29
C PHE A 42 24.34 4.62 9.26
N GLU A 43 24.44 4.11 10.49
CA GLU A 43 25.44 4.57 11.47
C GLU A 43 26.87 4.36 10.97
N LEU A 44 27.14 3.25 10.28
CA LEU A 44 28.47 2.95 9.76
C LEU A 44 28.94 3.97 8.71
N VAL A 45 28.00 4.52 7.93
CA VAL A 45 28.30 5.49 6.86
C VAL A 45 28.32 6.92 7.40
N TYR A 46 27.34 7.30 8.20
CA TYR A 46 27.11 8.69 8.58
C TYR A 46 27.51 9.02 10.03
N GLY A 47 27.84 8.01 10.85
CA GLY A 47 28.19 8.18 12.26
C GLY A 47 27.04 8.67 13.15
N GLN A 48 25.82 8.74 12.63
CA GLN A 48 24.61 9.18 13.32
C GLN A 48 23.47 8.21 13.04
N GLN A 49 22.51 8.09 13.96
CA GLN A 49 21.29 7.32 13.75
C GLN A 49 20.34 8.04 12.77
N PRO A 50 19.58 7.31 11.93
CA PRO A 50 18.62 7.92 11.02
C PRO A 50 17.46 8.55 11.79
N ILE A 51 17.07 9.77 11.39
CA ILE A 51 15.97 10.50 12.03
C ILE A 51 14.66 9.79 11.76
N MET A 52 13.93 9.43 12.80
CA MET A 52 12.70 8.65 12.64
C MET A 52 11.54 9.53 12.17
N PRO A 53 10.60 9.00 11.34
CA PRO A 53 9.45 9.76 10.86
C PRO A 53 8.62 10.44 11.96
N HIS A 54 8.50 9.81 13.14
CA HIS A 54 7.77 10.38 14.29
C HIS A 54 8.52 11.55 14.94
N GLU A 55 9.85 11.59 14.85
CA GLU A 55 10.66 12.71 15.33
C GLU A 55 10.53 13.92 14.40
N ASN A 56 10.26 13.66 13.11
CA ASN A 56 10.03 14.69 12.11
C ASN A 56 8.65 15.37 12.21
N GLU A 57 7.68 14.84 12.96
CA GLU A 57 6.37 15.51 13.15
C GLU A 57 6.55 16.91 13.74
N LYS A 58 7.45 17.04 14.71
CA LYS A 58 7.81 18.33 15.34
C LYS A 58 8.40 19.33 14.34
N TYR A 59 8.93 18.88 13.20
CA TYR A 59 9.50 19.73 12.16
C TYR A 59 8.53 19.94 11.00
N ALA A 60 7.75 18.92 10.65
CA ALA A 60 6.74 18.97 9.60
C ALA A 60 5.55 19.88 9.97
N ASP A 61 5.21 19.94 11.25
CA ASP A 61 4.08 20.72 11.75
C ASP A 61 4.44 22.15 12.17
N LYS A 62 5.74 22.51 12.21
CA LYS A 62 6.26 23.81 12.67
C LYS A 62 5.74 25.06 11.93
N GLY A 63 5.01 24.87 10.83
CA GLY A 63 4.34 25.95 10.09
C GLY A 63 2.89 25.66 9.74
N ARG A 64 2.33 24.53 10.19
CA ARG A 64 0.91 24.22 9.96
C ARG A 64 0.07 25.01 10.96
N LYS A 65 -0.76 25.91 10.46
CA LYS A 65 -1.83 26.51 11.26
C LYS A 65 -3.07 25.65 11.06
N PRO A 66 -3.68 25.11 12.13
CA PRO A 66 -5.01 24.52 11.99
C PRO A 66 -5.95 25.63 11.50
N VAL A 67 -6.49 25.46 10.30
CA VAL A 67 -7.54 26.34 9.78
C VAL A 67 -8.85 25.64 10.12
N GLU A 68 -9.59 26.22 11.06
CA GLU A 68 -10.95 25.81 11.38
C GLU A 68 -11.90 26.56 10.43
N PHE A 69 -12.85 25.83 9.85
CA PHE A 69 -13.86 26.40 8.97
C PHE A 69 -15.22 26.39 9.68
N GLY A 70 -15.92 27.51 9.64
CA GLY A 70 -17.29 27.66 10.11
C GLY A 70 -18.31 27.27 9.05
N VAL A 71 -19.55 27.01 9.48
CA VAL A 71 -20.68 26.87 8.56
C VAL A 71 -20.88 28.18 7.80
N GLY A 72 -21.01 28.10 6.49
CA GLY A 72 -21.13 29.28 5.62
C GLY A 72 -19.81 29.81 5.04
N ASP A 73 -18.66 29.26 5.46
CA ASP A 73 -17.37 29.62 4.85
C ASP A 73 -17.27 29.09 3.42
N GLN A 74 -16.74 29.92 2.52
CA GLN A 74 -16.44 29.49 1.15
C GLN A 74 -15.04 28.91 1.05
N VAL A 75 -14.96 27.63 0.71
CA VAL A 75 -13.70 26.88 0.56
C VAL A 75 -13.53 26.38 -0.85
N LEU A 76 -12.27 26.31 -1.30
CA LEU A 76 -11.91 25.72 -2.58
C LEU A 76 -11.44 24.28 -2.38
N LEU A 77 -11.96 23.35 -3.17
CA LEU A 77 -11.61 21.93 -3.08
C LEU A 77 -10.33 21.64 -3.85
N LYS A 78 -9.30 21.11 -3.17
CA LYS A 78 -8.07 20.69 -3.84
C LYS A 78 -8.33 19.46 -4.69
N LEU A 79 -8.07 19.58 -5.99
CA LEU A 79 -8.24 18.50 -6.94
C LEU A 79 -7.06 17.50 -6.85
N ASN A 80 -7.38 16.21 -6.89
CA ASN A 80 -6.40 15.13 -6.89
C ASN A 80 -5.86 14.91 -8.33
N PRO A 81 -4.57 14.54 -8.51
CA PRO A 81 -4.02 14.14 -9.80
C PRO A 81 -4.88 13.17 -10.63
N GLN A 82 -5.62 12.25 -9.98
CA GLN A 82 -6.53 11.33 -10.68
C GLN A 82 -7.73 12.05 -11.31
N ILE A 83 -8.19 13.13 -10.69
CA ILE A 83 -9.25 14.00 -11.21
C ILE A 83 -8.68 14.89 -12.31
N TRP A 84 -7.45 15.42 -12.14
CA TRP A 84 -6.77 16.20 -13.19
C TRP A 84 -6.63 15.41 -14.49
N LYS A 85 -6.26 14.13 -14.43
CA LYS A 85 -6.15 13.26 -15.61
C LYS A 85 -7.48 13.06 -16.33
N LYS A 86 -8.60 13.12 -15.61
CA LYS A 86 -9.96 13.05 -16.20
C LYS A 86 -10.39 14.38 -16.81
N ILE A 87 -10.05 15.50 -16.17
CA ILE A 87 -10.37 16.86 -16.64
C ILE A 87 -9.48 17.27 -17.83
N SER A 88 -8.24 16.79 -17.85
CA SER A 88 -7.27 16.98 -18.94
C SER A 88 -7.77 16.26 -20.19
N SER A 89 -8.74 16.87 -20.87
CA SER A 89 -9.02 16.56 -22.26
C SER A 89 -7.77 16.87 -23.09
N LYS A 90 -7.62 16.23 -24.26
CA LYS A 90 -6.53 16.51 -25.22
C LYS A 90 -6.39 18.01 -25.57
N THR A 91 -7.41 18.81 -25.26
CA THR A 91 -7.51 20.23 -25.57
C THR A 91 -6.74 21.13 -24.60
N VAL A 92 -6.54 20.72 -23.33
CA VAL A 92 -5.89 21.57 -22.31
C VAL A 92 -4.76 20.83 -21.61
N HIS A 93 -3.59 21.47 -21.58
CA HIS A 93 -2.41 20.95 -20.89
C HIS A 93 -2.63 20.94 -19.36
N HIS A 94 -2.23 19.86 -18.69
CA HIS A 94 -2.40 19.67 -17.24
C HIS A 94 -1.83 20.81 -16.36
N GLY A 95 -0.79 21.50 -16.84
CA GLY A 95 -0.21 22.66 -16.14
C GLY A 95 -1.09 23.91 -16.12
N LEU A 96 -2.13 23.97 -16.98
CA LEU A 96 -3.11 25.07 -17.05
C LEU A 96 -4.44 24.73 -16.37
N ILE A 97 -4.58 23.51 -15.85
CA ILE A 97 -5.77 23.09 -15.09
C ILE A 97 -5.67 23.69 -13.69
N SER A 98 -6.73 24.35 -13.25
CA SER A 98 -6.80 24.87 -11.88
C SER A 98 -6.54 23.75 -10.87
N LYS A 99 -5.69 24.03 -9.88
CA LYS A 99 -5.40 23.07 -8.80
C LYS A 99 -6.58 22.92 -7.83
N TYR A 100 -7.48 23.90 -7.83
CA TYR A 100 -8.64 23.94 -6.96
C TYR A 100 -9.92 24.11 -7.78
N ASP A 101 -10.97 23.44 -7.34
CA ASP A 101 -12.32 23.58 -7.86
C ASP A 101 -13.16 24.50 -6.97
N GLY A 102 -14.22 25.07 -7.56
CA GLY A 102 -15.15 26.13 -7.14
C GLY A 102 -15.27 26.56 -5.67
N PRO A 103 -15.90 27.71 -5.39
CA PRO A 103 -16.27 28.06 -4.03
C PRO A 103 -17.43 27.16 -3.57
N PHE A 104 -17.16 26.32 -2.58
CA PHE A 104 -18.16 25.49 -1.91
C PHE A 104 -18.42 26.06 -0.52
N GLU A 105 -19.68 26.06 -0.12
CA GLU A 105 -20.08 26.46 1.24
C GLU A 105 -19.92 25.27 2.18
N VAL A 106 -19.37 25.50 3.37
CA VAL A 106 -19.23 24.46 4.39
C VAL A 106 -20.58 24.20 5.06
N ASP A 107 -21.14 23.00 4.84
CA ASP A 107 -22.39 22.57 5.44
C ASP A 107 -22.19 21.92 6.83
N LEU A 108 -23.26 21.91 7.64
CA LEU A 108 -23.31 21.25 8.95
C LEU A 108 -22.90 19.76 8.91
N ILE A 109 -23.10 19.08 7.77
CA ILE A 109 -22.73 17.68 7.57
C ILE A 109 -21.21 17.50 7.48
N ASP A 110 -20.49 18.46 6.90
CA ASP A 110 -19.04 18.36 6.72
C ASP A 110 -18.28 18.64 8.02
N MET A 111 -18.83 19.49 8.91
CA MET A 111 -18.32 19.60 10.29
C MET A 111 -18.38 18.26 11.04
N ALA A 112 -19.45 17.48 10.86
CA ALA A 112 -19.56 16.16 11.49
C ALA A 112 -18.57 15.14 10.90
N ARG A 113 -18.24 15.25 9.61
CA ARG A 113 -17.26 14.37 8.94
C ARG A 113 -15.82 14.61 9.37
N GLN A 114 -15.45 15.85 9.72
CA GLN A 114 -14.13 16.14 10.30
C GLN A 114 -13.86 15.32 11.57
N GLN A 115 -14.90 14.93 12.30
CA GLN A 115 -14.80 14.11 13.51
C GLN A 115 -14.70 12.59 13.22
N THR A 116 -15.03 12.15 12.00
CA THR A 116 -14.94 10.72 11.65
C THR A 116 -13.47 10.32 11.49
N ARG A 117 -12.89 9.88 12.61
CA ARG A 117 -11.67 9.10 12.63
C ARG A 117 -11.85 7.97 11.62
N ARG A 118 -10.99 7.92 10.59
CA ARG A 118 -10.93 6.76 9.68
C ARG A 118 -10.94 5.50 10.53
N ALA A 119 -11.82 4.55 10.20
CA ALA A 119 -11.81 3.25 10.83
C ALA A 119 -10.36 2.74 10.83
N PRO A 120 -9.79 2.34 11.98
CA PRO A 120 -8.44 1.82 12.02
C PRO A 120 -8.33 0.72 10.97
N PRO A 121 -7.23 0.66 10.20
CA PRO A 121 -7.03 -0.46 9.29
C PRO A 121 -7.13 -1.73 10.13
N VAL A 122 -8.16 -2.54 9.87
CA VAL A 122 -8.33 -3.83 10.52
C VAL A 122 -7.23 -4.71 9.95
N ILE A 123 -6.09 -4.76 10.66
CA ILE A 123 -5.05 -5.76 10.41
C ILE A 123 -5.70 -7.10 10.74
N ARG A 124 -6.11 -7.82 9.70
CA ARG A 124 -6.55 -9.20 9.83
C ARG A 124 -5.34 -10.00 10.31
N LYS A 125 -5.34 -10.38 11.59
CA LYS A 125 -4.18 -10.97 12.26
C LYS A 125 -3.85 -12.39 11.78
N GLU A 126 -4.78 -13.08 11.14
CA GLU A 126 -4.59 -14.49 10.79
C GLU A 126 -5.20 -14.77 9.42
N PHE A 127 -4.33 -15.01 8.45
CA PHE A 127 -4.66 -15.79 7.26
C PHE A 127 -3.53 -16.76 7.00
N GLU A 128 -3.45 -17.79 7.82
CA GLU A 128 -2.64 -18.95 7.47
C GLU A 128 -3.55 -20.17 7.45
N LYS A 129 -4.52 -20.16 6.51
CA LYS A 129 -4.98 -21.43 5.95
C LYS A 129 -3.81 -21.95 5.13
N MET A 130 -3.07 -22.91 5.67
CA MET A 130 -1.99 -23.54 4.93
C MET A 130 -2.57 -24.51 3.90
N VAL A 131 -1.95 -24.57 2.73
CA VAL A 131 -2.31 -25.57 1.72
C VAL A 131 -1.87 -26.94 2.23
N LEU A 132 -2.82 -27.83 2.50
CA LEU A 132 -2.54 -29.20 2.92
C LEU A 132 -2.16 -30.03 1.69
N LYS A 133 -2.96 -29.95 0.61
CA LYS A 133 -2.70 -30.70 -0.64
C LYS A 133 -3.40 -30.07 -1.84
N ILE A 134 -2.76 -30.16 -3.01
CA ILE A 134 -3.43 -29.91 -4.29
C ILE A 134 -4.03 -31.23 -4.77
N LEU A 135 -5.35 -31.24 -4.97
CA LEU A 135 -6.10 -32.43 -5.37
C LEU A 135 -6.17 -32.58 -6.88
N ASP A 136 -6.25 -31.45 -7.59
CA ASP A 136 -6.42 -31.43 -9.04
C ASP A 136 -5.92 -30.10 -9.63
N HIS A 137 -5.70 -30.05 -10.94
CA HIS A 137 -5.43 -28.82 -11.67
C HIS A 137 -6.14 -28.83 -13.02
N ARG A 138 -6.63 -27.67 -13.44
CA ARG A 138 -7.25 -27.50 -14.76
C ARG A 138 -6.65 -26.32 -15.49
N THR A 139 -6.55 -26.45 -16.81
CA THR A 139 -6.13 -25.36 -17.68
C THR A 139 -7.38 -24.76 -18.32
N MET A 140 -7.69 -23.52 -17.98
CA MET A 140 -8.78 -22.78 -18.59
C MET A 140 -8.22 -22.01 -19.78
N ASP A 141 -8.50 -22.49 -20.99
CA ASP A 141 -8.00 -21.86 -22.22
C ASP A 141 -9.07 -20.90 -22.78
N GLN A 142 -9.00 -19.64 -22.37
CA GLN A 142 -9.89 -18.60 -22.92
C GLN A 142 -9.22 -17.80 -24.06
N SER A 143 -7.88 -17.89 -24.23
CA SER A 143 -7.10 -17.30 -25.33
C SER A 143 -5.60 -17.59 -25.14
N LYS A 144 -4.81 -17.65 -26.24
CA LYS A 144 -3.33 -17.77 -26.20
C LYS A 144 -2.64 -16.74 -25.30
N LYS A 145 -3.26 -15.57 -25.06
CA LYS A 145 -2.73 -14.51 -24.19
C LYS A 145 -3.20 -14.58 -22.73
N ASN A 146 -4.21 -15.40 -22.42
CA ASN A 146 -4.87 -15.47 -21.11
C ASN A 146 -5.02 -16.92 -20.62
N ARG A 147 -4.02 -17.78 -20.87
CA ARG A 147 -4.02 -19.15 -20.36
C ARG A 147 -3.83 -19.10 -18.85
N ARG A 148 -4.89 -19.42 -18.10
CA ARG A 148 -4.86 -19.50 -16.63
C ARG A 148 -4.94 -20.95 -16.19
N MET A 149 -4.13 -21.29 -15.20
CA MET A 149 -4.17 -22.59 -14.54
C MET A 149 -4.88 -22.41 -13.21
N ASP A 150 -5.90 -23.21 -12.94
CA ASP A 150 -6.54 -23.25 -11.62
C ASP A 150 -6.13 -24.53 -10.92
N TYR A 151 -5.91 -24.47 -9.61
CA TYR A 151 -5.61 -25.62 -8.76
C TYR A 151 -6.74 -25.82 -7.76
N LEU A 152 -7.14 -27.08 -7.55
CA LEU A 152 -8.07 -27.44 -6.50
C LEU A 152 -7.28 -27.64 -5.20
N VAL A 153 -7.36 -26.64 -4.33
CA VAL A 153 -6.59 -26.54 -3.09
C VAL A 153 -7.40 -27.09 -1.92
N HIS A 154 -6.83 -28.04 -1.19
CA HIS A 154 -7.34 -28.52 0.07
C HIS A 154 -6.58 -27.84 1.21
N TRP A 155 -7.30 -27.15 2.08
CA TRP A 155 -6.76 -26.36 3.18
C TRP A 155 -6.61 -27.18 4.46
N THR A 156 -5.65 -26.82 5.31
CA THR A 156 -5.48 -27.42 6.63
C THR A 156 -6.68 -27.11 7.54
N GLY A 157 -7.33 -28.15 8.07
CA GLY A 157 -8.45 -28.02 9.02
C GLY A 157 -9.84 -28.14 8.41
N GLU A 158 -9.96 -28.22 7.08
CA GLU A 158 -11.23 -28.39 6.37
C GLU A 158 -11.35 -29.81 5.79
N SER A 159 -12.56 -30.24 5.42
CA SER A 159 -12.76 -31.57 4.82
C SER A 159 -12.41 -31.56 3.33
N LYS A 160 -12.19 -32.74 2.72
CA LYS A 160 -11.92 -32.84 1.28
C LYS A 160 -13.05 -32.25 0.42
N ALA A 161 -14.27 -32.19 0.96
CA ALA A 161 -15.43 -31.63 0.27
C ALA A 161 -15.41 -30.10 0.18
N ASP A 162 -14.61 -29.44 1.02
CA ASP A 162 -14.52 -27.96 1.10
C ASP A 162 -13.37 -27.39 0.25
N ALA A 163 -12.73 -28.24 -0.58
CA ALA A 163 -11.64 -27.81 -1.44
C ALA A 163 -12.09 -26.75 -2.45
N THR A 164 -11.30 -25.69 -2.61
CA THR A 164 -11.65 -24.52 -3.44
C THR A 164 -10.70 -24.41 -4.64
N TRP A 165 -11.22 -23.96 -5.79
CA TRP A 165 -10.42 -23.69 -6.99
C TRP A 165 -9.74 -22.32 -6.88
N GLU A 166 -8.41 -22.31 -6.82
CA GLU A 166 -7.60 -21.10 -6.77
C GLU A 166 -6.85 -20.89 -8.10
N CYS A 167 -6.86 -19.65 -8.60
CA CYS A 167 -6.21 -19.29 -9.86
C CYS A 167 -4.71 -19.06 -9.63
N ASN A 168 -3.85 -19.61 -10.50
CA ASN A 168 -2.46 -19.18 -10.59
C ASN A 168 -2.45 -17.71 -11.00
N VAL A 169 -2.11 -16.83 -10.06
CA VAL A 169 -1.65 -15.50 -10.42
C VAL A 169 -0.24 -15.72 -10.98
N THR A 170 -0.08 -15.54 -12.29
CA THR A 170 1.25 -15.52 -12.91
C THR A 170 2.09 -14.47 -12.17
N MET A 171 3.05 -14.92 -11.37
CA MET A 171 4.11 -14.11 -10.76
C MET A 171 5.34 -14.09 -11.66
#